data_AF-A0A377KHN5-F1
#
_entry.id   AF-A0A377KHN5-F1
#
_cell.length_a   1.000
_cell.length_b   1.000
_cell.length_c   1.000
_cell.angle_alpha   90.00
_cell.angle_beta   90.00
_cell.angle_gamma   90.00
#
_symmetry.space_group_name_H-M   'P 1'
#
loop_
_entity.id
_entity.type
_entity.pdbx_description
1 polymer ?
#
loop_
_entity_poly.entity_id
_entity_poly.type
_entity_poly.pdbx_seq_one_letter_code
_entity_poly.pdbx_strand_id
1 'polypeptide(L)' 'MNLIPYNPVSEHDQYSRSPKADVLKFYDVLKKNGVNCVIRKEHGTDIDAACGQLRSKQMKKEKATSK' A
#
# COMPACT_ATOMS: atom_id res chain seq x y z
N MET A 1 -16.25 -3.80 0.17
CA MET A 1 -14.87 -4.04 0.66
C MET A 1 -13.87 -3.41 -0.29
N ASN A 2 -12.80 -2.79 0.22
CA ASN A 2 -11.78 -2.15 -0.62
C ASN A 2 -10.43 -2.83 -0.38
N LEU A 3 -9.87 -3.45 -1.41
CA LEU A 3 -8.56 -4.08 -1.37
C LEU A 3 -7.50 -3.03 -1.71
N ILE A 4 -6.64 -2.73 -0.75
CA ILE A 4 -5.53 -1.78 -0.91
C ILE A 4 -4.25 -2.61 -0.93
N PRO A 5 -3.55 -2.72 -2.07
CA PRO A 5 -2.25 -3.35 -2.10
C PRO A 5 -1.30 -2.66 -1.12
N TYR A 6 -0.51 -3.44 -0.40
CA TYR A 6 0.45 -2.89 0.55
C TYR A 6 1.52 -2.09 -0.20
N ASN A 7 1.75 -0.85 0.25
CA ASN A 7 2.82 -0.01 -0.24
C ASN A 7 4.02 -0.15 0.71
N PRO A 8 5.16 -0.66 0.25
CA PRO A 8 6.32 -0.87 1.12
C PRO A 8 6.83 0.45 1.71
N VAL A 9 7.14 0.42 3.01
CA VAL A 9 7.80 1.53 3.73
C VAL A 9 9.09 1.02 4.35
N SER A 10 10.12 1.87 4.37
CA SER A 10 11.47 1.51 4.84
C SER A 10 11.53 1.11 6.32
N GLU A 11 10.53 1.52 7.11
CA GLU A 11 10.44 1.32 8.55
C GLU A 11 9.81 -0.03 8.94
N HIS A 12 9.23 -0.76 7.97
CA HIS A 12 8.57 -2.06 8.18
C HIS A 12 8.92 -3.04 7.05
N ASP A 13 10.10 -3.66 7.14
CA ASP A 13 10.62 -4.66 6.19
C ASP A 13 9.95 -6.04 6.31
N GLN A 14 9.29 -6.31 7.43
CA GLN A 14 8.56 -7.55 7.69
C GLN A 14 7.34 -7.79 6.78
N TYR A 15 6.86 -6.76 6.07
CA TYR A 15 5.74 -6.87 5.15
C TYR A 15 6.13 -6.48 3.74
N SER A 16 5.62 -7.25 2.77
CA SER A 16 5.82 -6.99 1.36
C SER A 16 4.48 -6.94 0.63
N ARG A 17 4.50 -6.29 -0.53
CA ARG A 17 3.33 -6.23 -1.41
C ARG A 17 2.96 -7.64 -1.86
N SER A 18 1.71 -8.02 -1.63
CA SER A 18 1.20 -9.30 -2.13
C SER A 18 1.30 -9.38 -3.66
N PRO A 19 1.67 -10.55 -4.23
CA PRO A 19 1.64 -10.74 -5.67
C PRO A 19 0.28 -10.44 -6.26
N LYS A 20 0.25 -9.86 -7.46
CA LYS A 20 -1.01 -9.50 -8.15
C LYS A 20 -1.95 -10.69 -8.29
N ALA A 21 -1.41 -11.89 -8.54
CA ALA A 21 -2.19 -13.12 -8.65
C ALA A 21 -2.96 -13.44 -7.37
N ASP A 22 -2.36 -13.24 -6.20
CA ASP A 22 -3.00 -13.57 -4.92
C ASP A 22 -4.04 -12.52 -4.52
N VAL A 23 -3.79 -11.25 -4.82
CA VAL A 23 -4.81 -10.18 -4.67
C VAL A 23 -6.04 -10.48 -5.53
N LEU A 24 -5.85 -10.96 -6.76
CA LEU A 24 -6.93 -11.35 -7.65
C LEU A 24 -7.68 -12.59 -7.16
N LYS A 25 -6.97 -13.62 -6.68
CA LYS A 25 -7.63 -14.79 -6.06
C LYS A 25 -8.52 -14.38 -4.89
N PHE A 26 -8.02 -13.50 -4.01
CA PHE A 26 -8.80 -13.02 -2.88
C PHE A 26 -10.03 -12.21 -3.32
N TYR A 27 -9.85 -11.34 -4.31
CA TYR A 27 -10.95 -10.63 -4.96
C TYR A 27 -12.02 -11.58 -5.51
N ASP A 28 -11.60 -12.63 -6.22
CA ASP A 28 -12.53 -13.61 -6.80
C ASP A 28 -13.29 -14.37 -5.71
N VAL A 29 -12.63 -14.74 -4.61
CA VAL A 29 -13.30 -15.37 -3.45
C VAL A 29 -14.37 -14.45 -2.89
N LEU A 30 -14.06 -13.17 -2.66
CA LEU A 30 -15.04 -12.20 -2.14
C LEU A 30 -16.22 -12.03 -3.09
N LYS A 31 -15.94 -11.88 -4.39
CA LYS A 31 -16.97 -11.71 -5.41
C LYS A 31 -17.88 -12.93 -5.52
N LYS A 32 -17.32 -14.14 -5.46
CA LYS A 32 -18.09 -15.41 -5.45
C LYS A 32 -19.01 -15.54 -4.24
N ASN A 33 -18.64 -14.93 -3.12
CA ASN A 33 -19.47 -14.89 -1.90
C ASN A 33 -20.45 -13.70 -1.89
N GLY A 34 -20.63 -12.99 -3.01
CA GLY A 34 -21.56 -11.85 -3.11
C GLY A 34 -21.04 -10.58 -2.43
N VAL A 35 -19.78 -10.54 -1.99
CA VAL A 35 -19.19 -9.35 -1.39
C VAL A 35 -18.74 -8.40 -2.49
N ASN A 36 -19.38 -7.23 -2.56
CA ASN A 36 -18.93 -6.17 -3.45
C ASN A 36 -17.52 -5.72 -3.04
N CYS A 37 -16.55 -5.94 -3.92
CA CYS A 37 -15.14 -5.63 -3.69
C CYS A 37 -14.55 -4.87 -4.88
N VAL A 38 -13.58 -4.00 -4.59
CA VAL A 38 -12.82 -3.24 -5.57
C VAL A 38 -11.35 -3.28 -5.17
N ILE A 39 -10.45 -3.39 -6.14
CA ILE A 39 -9.00 -3.25 -5.93
C ILE A 39 -8.63 -1.80 -6.23
N ARG A 40 -8.10 -1.09 -5.22
CA ARG A 40 -7.62 0.28 -5.39
C ARG A 40 -6.37 0.27 -6.26
N LYS A 41 -6.44 0.92 -7.43
CA LYS A 41 -5.23 1.27 -8.18
C LYS A 41 -4.44 2.30 -7.38
N GLU A 42 -3.17 2.03 -7.17
CA GLU A 42 -2.26 3.05 -6.66
C GLU A 42 -2.08 4.11 -7.74
N HIS A 43 -2.29 5.37 -7.37
CA HIS A 43 -1.87 6.51 -8.16
C HIS A 43 -0.67 7.12 -7.43
N GLY A 44 0.46 7.27 -8.12
CA GLY A 44 1.63 7.98 -7.61
C GLY A 44 2.67 7.14 -6.87
N THR A 45 2.66 5.81 -6.96
CA THR A 45 3.79 4.96 -6.50
C THR A 45 5.08 5.33 -7.21
N ASP A 46 4.97 5.75 -8.46
CA ASP A 46 6.07 6.16 -9.36
C ASP A 46 6.68 7.52 -8.98
N ILE A 47 5.98 8.32 -8.15
CA ILE A 47 6.36 9.68 -7.74
C ILE A 47 6.35 9.87 -6.21
N ASP A 48 6.40 8.78 -5.43
CA ASP A 48 6.33 8.78 -3.96
C ASP A 48 5.13 9.53 -3.35
N ALA A 49 4.03 9.64 -4.10
CA ALA A 49 2.82 10.36 -3.67
C ALA A 49 1.72 9.43 -3.15
N ALA A 50 2.01 8.13 -3.03
CA ALA A 50 1.05 7.17 -2.50
C ALA A 50 0.81 7.39 -0.99
N CYS A 51 -0.44 7.16 -0.56
CA CYS A 51 -0.85 7.24 0.85
C CYS A 51 0.12 6.47 1.76
N GLY A 52 0.77 7.17 2.71
CA GLY A 52 1.72 6.60 3.67
C GLY A 52 3.18 7.07 3.48
N GLN A 53 3.60 7.37 2.24
CA GLN A 53 5.00 7.76 1.94
C GLN A 53 5.33 9.22 2.31
N LEU A 54 4.34 10.10 2.34
CA LEU A 54 4.52 11.50 2.75
C LEU A 54 5.00 11.64 4.20
N ARG A 55 4.57 10.73 5.09
CA ARG A 55 4.94 10.77 6.51
C ARG A 55 6.39 10.38 6.77
N SER A 56 6.90 9.36 6.07
CA SER A 56 8.31 8.94 6.19
C SER A 56 9.30 10.01 5.71
N LYS A 57 8.95 10.80 4.69
CA LYS A 57 9.79 11.92 4.23
C LYS A 57 9.88 13.05 5.26
N GLN A 58 8.79 13.35 5.97
CA GLN A 58 8.75 14.41 6.98
C GLN A 58 9.58 14.03 8.23
N MET A 59 9.49 12.78 8.68
CA MET A 59 10.28 12.27 9.82
C MET A 59 11.79 12.24 9.54
N LYS A 60 12.21 11.96 8.29
CA LYS A 60 13.63 12.09 7.89
C LYS A 60 14.11 13.55 7.92
N LYS A 61 13.26 14.50 7.54
CA LYS A 61 13.60 15.93 7.52
C LYS A 61 13.80 16.48 8.94
N GLU A 62 12.94 16.09 9.89
CA GLU A 62 13.09 16.49 11.31
C GLU A 62 14.40 15.97 11.91
N LYS A 63 14.77 14.71 11.68
CA LYS A 63 16.05 14.15 12.18
C LYS A 63 17.30 14.82 11.60
N ALA A 64 17.23 15.37 10.39
CA ALA A 64 18.34 16.08 9.77
C ALA A 64 18.50 17.54 10.27
N THR A 65 17.46 18.10 10.89
CA THR A 65 17.43 19.51 11.34
C THR A 65 17.74 19.64 12.84
N SER A 66 17.70 18.54 13.59
CA SER A 66 18.07 18.49 15.01
C SER A 66 19.50 17.99 15.27
N LYS A 67 20.40 18.07 14.28
CA LYS A 67 21.81 17.68 14.42
C LYS A 67 22.73 18.86 14.14
#